data_AF-A0A376MVR2-F1
#
_entry.id   AF-A0A376MVR2-F1
#
_cell.length_a   1.000
_cell.length_b   1.000
_cell.length_c   1.000
_cell.angle_alpha   90.00
_cell.angle_beta   90.00
_cell.angle_gamma   90.00
#
_symmetry.space_group_name_H-M   'P 1'
#
loop_
_entity.id
_entity.type
_entity.pdbx_description
1 polymer ?
#
loop_
_entity_poly.entity_id
_entity_poly.type
_entity_poly.pdbx_seq_one_letter_code
_entity_poly.pdbx_strand_id
1 'polypeptide(L)' 'MLKAACRQEMWINPLDAQKRGINNGDKVRIFNDRGEVHIEAKVTPRMMPGVVALGEGAWYDPDAKRVDKGGCSTY' A
#
# COMPACT_ATOMS: atom_id res chain seq x y z
N MET A 1 -19.85 7.70 -6.42
CA MET A 1 -19.86 6.89 -5.17
C MET A 1 -19.43 5.47 -5.50
N LEU A 2 -18.82 4.77 -4.54
CA LEU A 2 -18.09 3.49 -4.63
C LEU A 2 -16.62 3.56 -5.15
N LYS A 3 -15.75 4.26 -4.42
CA LYS A 3 -14.38 3.73 -4.25
C LYS A 3 -14.52 2.63 -3.21
N ALA A 4 -14.70 1.38 -3.67
CA ALA A 4 -14.72 0.23 -2.78
C ALA A 4 -13.41 0.25 -1.99
N ALA A 5 -13.50 0.60 -0.71
CA ALA A 5 -12.40 0.62 0.24
C ALA A 5 -12.02 -0.82 0.60
N CYS A 6 -11.62 -1.61 -0.40
CA CYS A 6 -10.80 -2.78 -0.12
C CYS A 6 -9.51 -2.23 0.46
N ARG A 7 -9.33 -2.41 1.77
CA ARG A 7 -8.11 -2.04 2.48
C ARG A 7 -6.96 -2.65 1.69
N GLN A 8 -6.17 -1.81 1.05
CA GLN A 8 -5.00 -2.25 0.31
C GLN A 8 -4.03 -2.75 1.37
N GLU A 9 -3.82 -4.06 1.43
CA GLU A 9 -2.91 -4.71 2.37
C GLU A 9 -1.87 -5.49 1.57
N MET A 10 -0.61 -5.43 2.00
CA MET A 10 0.46 -6.31 1.52
C MET A 10 0.47 -7.58 2.35
N TRP A 11 0.31 -8.74 1.74
CA TRP A 11 0.37 -10.00 2.45
C TRP A 11 1.80 -10.54 2.43
N ILE A 12 2.31 -10.91 3.60
CA ILE A 12 3.66 -11.42 3.79
C ILE A 12 3.66 -12.65 4.70
N ASN A 13 4.53 -13.61 4.40
CA ASN A 13 4.72 -14.77 5.26
C ASN A 13 5.36 -14.35 6.61
N PRO A 14 4.93 -14.91 7.76
CA PRO A 14 5.51 -14.60 9.07
C PRO A 14 7.02 -14.83 9.19
N LEU A 15 7.60 -15.75 8.42
CA LEU A 15 9.05 -15.97 8.40
C LEU A 15 9.78 -14.79 7.77
N ASP A 16 9.26 -14.24 6.68
CA ASP A 16 9.86 -13.09 6.01
C ASP A 16 9.59 -11.80 6.76
N ALA A 17 8.39 -11.69 7.36
CA ALA A 17 8.03 -10.58 8.21
C ALA A 17 8.98 -10.49 9.42
N GLN A 18 9.24 -11.60 10.11
CA GLN A 18 10.21 -11.66 11.22
C GLN A 18 11.63 -11.31 10.78
N LYS A 19 12.11 -11.85 9.66
CA LYS A 19 13.44 -11.51 9.11
C LYS A 19 13.59 -10.02 8.82
N ARG A 20 12.50 -9.35 8.46
CA ARG A 20 12.46 -7.91 8.13
C ARG A 20 12.00 -7.03 9.30
N GLY A 21 11.65 -7.61 10.46
CA GLY A 21 11.10 -6.88 11.60
C GLY A 21 9.73 -6.24 11.36
N ILE A 22 8.90 -6.83 10.49
CA ILE A 22 7.57 -6.34 10.12
C ILE A 22 6.52 -7.07 10.94
N ASN A 23 5.61 -6.33 11.55
CA ASN A 23 4.45 -6.88 12.27
C ASN A 23 3.16 -6.70 11.47
N ASN A 24 2.12 -7.42 11.89
CA ASN A 24 0.79 -7.27 11.31
C ASN A 24 0.21 -5.90 11.64
N GLY A 25 -0.20 -5.15 10.61
CA GLY A 25 -0.67 -3.76 10.71
C GLY A 25 0.43 -2.72 10.56
N ASP A 26 1.71 -3.12 10.46
CA ASP A 26 2.79 -2.17 10.26
C ASP A 26 2.69 -1.53 8.87
N LYS A 27 2.93 -0.22 8.81
CA LYS A 27 3.07 0.47 7.52
C LYS A 27 4.43 0.15 6.95
N VAL A 28 4.44 -0.54 5.83
CA VAL A 28 5.64 -0.90 5.09
C VAL A 28 5.75 -0.07 3.83
N ARG A 29 6.99 0.25 3.48
CA ARG A 29 7.33 0.93 2.24
C ARG A 29 7.89 -0.07 1.25
N ILE A 30 7.21 -0.24 0.12
CA ILE A 30 7.66 -1.06 -0.99
C ILE A 30 8.13 -0.10 -2.07
N PHE A 31 9.38 -0.21 -2.50
CA PHE A 31 9.95 0.68 -3.51
C PHE A 31 10.71 -0.12 -4.56
N ASN A 32 10.72 0.38 -5.78
CA ASN A 32 11.52 -0.10 -6.91
C ASN A 32 11.95 1.10 -7.79
N ASP A 33 12.65 0.83 -8.89
CA ASP A 33 13.11 1.89 -9.82
C ASP A 33 11.98 2.71 -10.47
N ARG A 34 10.73 2.23 -10.39
CA ARG A 34 9.55 2.91 -10.95
C ARG A 34 8.80 3.77 -9.93
N GLY A 35 9.05 3.60 -8.64
CA GLY A 35 8.40 4.38 -7.58
C GLY A 35 8.32 3.65 -6.25
N GLU A 36 7.62 4.25 -5.30
CA GLU A 36 7.38 3.69 -3.98
C GLU A 36 5.89 3.74 -3.59
N VAL A 37 5.48 2.78 -2.76
CA VAL A 37 4.14 2.69 -2.19
C VAL A 37 4.22 2.40 -0.70
N HIS A 38 3.36 3.07 0.08
CA HIS A 38 3.20 2.87 1.51
C HIS A 38 1.89 2.13 1.76
N ILE A 39 1.96 0.95 2.38
CA ILE A 39 0.80 0.06 2.57
C ILE A 39 0.87 -0.67 3.91
N GLU A 40 -0.27 -1.06 4.47
CA GLU A 40 -0.32 -1.86 5.70
C GLU A 40 0.09 -3.32 5.39
N ALA A 41 1.00 -3.88 6.19
CA ALA A 41 1.41 -5.27 6.09
C ALA A 41 0.44 -6.19 6.83
N LYS A 42 -0.01 -7.24 6.15
CA LYS A 42 -0.80 -8.33 6.70
C LYS A 42 0.06 -9.58 6.79
N VAL A 43 0.43 -9.96 8.00
CA VAL A 43 1.25 -11.15 8.22
C VAL A 43 0.35 -12.38 8.25
N THR A 44 0.55 -13.33 7.34
CA THR A 44 -0.28 -14.52 7.25
C THR A 44 0.52 -15.77 6.84
N PRO A 45 0.36 -16.91 7.53
CA PRO A 45 1.03 -18.16 7.15
C PRO A 45 0.47 -18.78 5.88
N ARG A 46 -0.59 -18.22 5.29
CA ARG A 46 -1.17 -18.68 4.01
C ARG A 46 -0.32 -18.27 2.80
N MET A 47 0.60 -17.31 2.98
CA MET A 47 1.53 -16.91 1.94
C MET A 47 2.72 -17.85 1.88
N MET A 48 3.21 -18.15 0.67
CA MET A 48 4.45 -18.91 0.52
C MET A 48 5.65 -18.08 1.02
N PRO A 49 6.61 -18.68 1.77
CA PRO A 49 7.85 -18.00 2.12
C PRO A 49 8.60 -17.49 0.89
N GLY A 50 9.15 -16.29 0.99
CA GLY A 50 9.86 -15.59 -0.10
C GLY A 50 8.95 -14.83 -1.06
N VAL A 51 7.62 -14.94 -0.92
CA VAL A 51 6.63 -14.27 -1.78
C VAL A 51 5.85 -13.24 -0.98
N VAL A 52 5.67 -12.07 -1.59
CA VAL A 52 4.80 -11.01 -1.09
C VAL A 52 3.71 -10.75 -2.10
N ALA A 53 2.46 -10.68 -1.65
CA ALA A 53 1.34 -10.34 -2.53
C ALA A 53 0.84 -8.94 -2.18
N LEU A 54 0.72 -8.11 -3.21
CA LEU A 54 0.06 -6.82 -3.10
C LEU A 54 -1.35 -6.99 -3.66
N GLY A 55 -2.38 -6.60 -2.90
CA GLY A 55 -3.74 -6.59 -3.43
C GLY A 55 -3.80 -5.76 -4.72
N GLU A 56 -4.10 -6.42 -5.84
CA GLU A 56 -4.26 -5.80 -7.15
C GLU A 56 -5.41 -4.78 -7.04
N GLY A 57 -5.04 -3.51 -6.95
CA GLY A 57 -5.93 -2.50 -6.43
C GLY A 57 -5.18 -1.36 -5.77
N ALA A 58 -3.91 -1.55 -5.41
CA ALA A 58 -2.92 -0.48 -5.19
C ALA A 58 -2.68 0.29 -6.50
N TRP A 59 -3.71 1.00 -6.96
CA TRP A 59 -3.57 2.07 -7.93
C TRP A 59 -2.51 3.01 -7.38
N TYR A 60 -1.44 3.15 -8.15
CA TYR A 60 -0.44 4.19 -8.02
C TYR A 60 -1.19 5.52 -7.83
N ASP A 61 -1.24 6.02 -6.59
CA ASP A 61 -1.70 7.35 -6.22
C ASP A 61 -0.41 8.16 -5.97
N PRO A 62 0.24 8.68 -7.03
CA PRO A 62 1.32 9.63 -6.84
C PRO A 62 0.65 10.85 -6.23
N ASP A 63 0.88 11.03 -4.94
CA ASP A 63 0.55 12.19 -4.11
C ASP A 63 -0.22 13.26 -4.88
N ALA A 64 -1.54 13.26 -4.70
CA ALA A 64 -2.47 14.28 -5.16
C ALA A 64 -2.21 15.64 -4.49
N LYS A 65 -0.97 16.13 -4.52
CA LYS A 65 -0.62 17.54 -4.35
C LYS A 65 -0.84 18.30 -5.65
N ARG A 66 -2.11 18.37 -6.05
CA ARG A 66 -2.69 19.62 -6.57
C ARG A 66 -3.88 19.95 -5.69
N VAL A 67 -3.55 20.53 -4.54
CA VAL A 67 -4.53 21.26 -3.73
C VAL A 67 -4.96 22.47 -4.55
N ASP A 68 -6.10 22.37 -5.21
CA ASP A 68 -6.92 23.52 -5.58
C ASP A 68 -8.16 23.50 -4.69
N LYS A 69 -7.98 23.93 -3.44
CA LYS A 69 -9.07 24.45 -2.61
C LYS A 69 -9.11 25.96 -2.84
N GLY A 70 -9.71 26.39 -3.95
CA GLY A 70 -9.82 27.80 -4.26
C GLY A 70 -10.76 28.05 -5.43
N GLY A 71 -12.00 28.41 -5.12
CA GLY A 71 -12.86 29.31 -5.88
C GLY A 71 -12.96 29.11 -7.40
N CYS A 72 -14.15 28.69 -7.83
CA CYS A 72 -14.75 29.30 -9.00
C CYS A 72 -14.62 30.83 -8.86
N SER A 73 -13.80 31.46 -9.68
CA SER A 73 -13.88 32.89 -9.96
C SER A 73 -13.72 33.05 -11.45
N THR A 74 -14.88 33.32 -12.03
CA THR A 74 -15.16 33.69 -13.40
C THR A 74 -14.14 34.70 -13.94
N TYR A 75 -13.67 34.46 -15.16
CA TYR A 75 -13.44 35.53 -16.13
C TYR A 75 -13.86 35.03 -17.51
#